data_AF-A0A961I4X8-F1
#
_entry.id   AF-A0A961I4X8-F1
#
_cell.length_a   1.000
_cell.length_b   1.000
_cell.length_c   1.000
_cell.angle_alpha   90.00
_cell.angle_beta   90.00
_cell.angle_gamma   90.00
#
_symmetry.space_group_name_H-M   'P 1'
#
loop_
_entity.id
_entity.type
_entity.pdbx_description
1 polymer ?
#
loop_
_entity_poly.entity_id
_entity_poly.type
_entity_poly.pdbx_seq_one_letter_code
_entity_poly.pdbx_strand_id
1 'polypeptide(L)'
;MGLEMYVTETPTFTTPDYRTRYVTPCVSDRKDPMDFEWYRGTGIDPQRHPLAPVIRFGACQNCESANVLVIAAQHNVHRMSGDVYYDYELSCNDCNRFTRVSFAGND
;
A
#
# COMPACT_ATOMS: atom_id res chain seq x y z
N MET A 1 46.59 16.69 -27.57
CA MET A 1 45.96 16.95 -26.25
C MET A 1 44.48 16.68 -26.41
N GLY A 2 43.99 15.56 -25.88
CA GLY A 2 42.56 15.21 -25.89
C GLY A 2 42.04 15.26 -24.46
N LEU A 3 40.95 15.99 -24.24
CA LEU A 3 40.24 16.01 -22.96
C LEU A 3 39.31 14.81 -22.90
N GLU A 4 39.60 13.86 -22.02
CA GLU A 4 38.66 12.80 -21.66
C GLU A 4 37.57 13.38 -20.77
N MET A 5 36.32 13.34 -21.24
CA MET A 5 35.17 13.64 -20.40
C MET A 5 34.82 12.42 -19.56
N TYR A 6 34.91 12.56 -18.24
CA TYR A 6 34.46 11.55 -17.29
C TYR A 6 32.98 11.79 -16.99
N VAL A 7 32.10 10.91 -17.47
CA VAL A 7 30.68 10.91 -17.10
C VAL A 7 30.54 10.17 -15.78
N THR A 8 30.31 10.88 -14.69
CA THR A 8 29.89 10.28 -13.41
C THR A 8 28.37 10.24 -13.35
N GLU A 9 27.76 9.14 -13.79
CA GLU A 9 26.35 8.87 -13.57
C GLU A 9 26.16 8.45 -12.11
N THR A 10 25.78 9.40 -11.24
CA THR A 10 25.28 9.05 -9.90
C THR A 10 23.95 8.31 -10.11
N PRO A 11 23.80 7.05 -9.65
CA PRO A 11 22.52 6.36 -9.76
C PRO A 11 21.45 7.17 -9.04
N THR A 12 20.47 7.67 -9.78
CA THR A 12 19.31 8.31 -9.19
C THR A 12 18.44 7.22 -8.57
N PHE A 13 17.93 7.47 -7.37
CA PHE A 13 16.92 6.59 -6.77
C PHE A 13 15.71 6.56 -7.69
N THR A 14 15.52 5.44 -8.41
CA THR A 14 14.31 5.20 -9.18
C THR A 14 13.14 5.15 -8.23
N THR A 15 12.07 5.89 -8.55
CA THR A 15 10.78 5.75 -7.86
C THR A 15 10.41 4.27 -7.83
N PRO A 16 10.05 3.68 -6.67
CA PRO A 16 9.70 2.27 -6.60
C PRO A 16 8.52 1.99 -7.53
N ASP A 17 8.65 0.97 -8.39
CA ASP A 17 7.55 0.53 -9.23
C ASP A 17 6.60 -0.33 -8.39
N TYR A 18 5.59 0.32 -7.82
CA TYR A 18 4.60 -0.33 -6.99
C TYR A 18 3.65 -1.25 -7.78
N ARG A 19 3.62 -1.18 -9.11
CA ARG A 19 2.81 -2.10 -9.94
C ARG A 19 3.46 -3.48 -10.03
N THR A 20 4.79 -3.53 -9.99
CA THR A 20 5.54 -4.78 -10.06
C THR A 20 6.02 -5.27 -8.69
N ARG A 21 5.81 -4.47 -7.63
CA ARG A 21 6.14 -4.84 -6.24
C ARG A 21 5.52 -6.18 -5.82
N TYR A 22 4.32 -6.48 -6.31
CA TYR A 22 3.63 -7.72 -6.04
C TYR A 22 3.26 -8.41 -7.35
N VAL A 23 3.64 -9.69 -7.48
CA VAL A 23 3.33 -10.53 -8.65
C VAL A 23 2.26 -11.58 -8.34
N THR A 24 1.84 -11.68 -7.07
CA THR A 24 0.83 -12.61 -6.59
C THR A 24 -0.46 -11.87 -6.24
N PRO A 25 -1.63 -12.50 -6.44
CA PRO A 25 -2.91 -11.94 -5.97
C PRO A 25 -2.84 -11.54 -4.50
N CYS A 26 -3.61 -10.51 -4.14
CA CYS A 26 -3.71 -10.08 -2.75
C CYS A 26 -4.42 -11.17 -1.94
N VAL A 27 -3.68 -11.82 -1.05
CA VAL A 27 -4.16 -12.90 -0.18
C VAL A 27 -3.94 -12.53 1.28
N SER A 28 -4.76 -13.11 2.16
CA SER A 28 -4.59 -12.97 3.61
C SER A 28 -3.36 -13.78 4.06
N ASP A 29 -2.36 -13.09 4.62
CA ASP A 29 -1.22 -13.62 5.35
C ASP A 29 -1.60 -13.68 6.84
N ARG A 30 -2.52 -14.60 7.15
CA ARG A 30 -3.03 -14.78 8.52
C ARG A 30 -2.03 -15.62 9.32
N LYS A 31 -1.14 -14.97 10.06
CA LYS A 31 -0.18 -15.65 10.94
C LYS A 31 -0.74 -16.00 12.32
N ASP A 32 -1.66 -15.18 12.85
CA ASP A 32 -2.34 -15.43 14.12
C ASP A 32 -3.82 -15.01 13.99
N PRO A 33 -4.79 -15.90 14.24
CA PRO A 33 -6.20 -15.57 14.11
C PRO A 33 -6.70 -14.50 15.09
N MET A 34 -5.96 -14.21 16.16
CA MET A 34 -6.37 -13.28 17.22
C MET A 34 -5.78 -11.87 17.12
N ASP A 35 -4.71 -11.64 16.33
CA ASP A 35 -4.01 -10.35 16.38
C ASP A 35 -3.78 -9.68 15.03
N PHE A 36 -3.45 -10.43 13.98
CA PHE A 36 -2.92 -9.82 12.77
C PHE A 36 -3.53 -10.44 11.53
N GLU A 37 -4.33 -9.64 10.83
CA GLU A 37 -4.69 -9.92 9.46
C GLU A 37 -3.95 -8.96 8.54
N TRP A 38 -3.12 -9.52 7.66
CA TRP A 38 -2.39 -8.76 6.65
C TRP A 38 -2.81 -9.24 5.26
N TYR A 39 -3.07 -8.30 4.37
CA TYR A 39 -3.32 -8.51 2.96
C TYR A 39 -2.19 -7.85 2.19
N ARG A 40 -1.55 -8.59 1.26
CA ARG A 40 -0.50 -8.06 0.38
C ARG A 40 -0.60 -8.72 -1.00
N GLY A 41 -0.58 -7.94 -2.07
CA GLY A 41 -0.52 -8.48 -3.43
C GLY A 41 -0.79 -7.47 -4.53
N THR A 42 -1.12 -7.97 -5.72
CA THR A 42 -1.34 -7.17 -6.96
C THR A 42 -2.47 -6.15 -6.86
N GLY A 43 -3.27 -6.21 -5.80
CA GLY A 43 -4.33 -5.24 -5.53
C GLY A 43 -5.74 -5.83 -5.60
N ILE A 44 -6.63 -5.34 -4.75
CA ILE A 44 -8.09 -5.58 -4.83
C ILE A 44 -8.78 -4.23 -4.87
N ASP A 45 -9.87 -4.12 -5.62
CA ASP A 45 -10.76 -2.97 -5.56
C ASP A 45 -11.19 -2.68 -4.09
N PRO A 46 -11.14 -1.42 -3.62
CA PRO A 46 -11.49 -1.07 -2.25
C PRO A 46 -12.83 -1.62 -1.75
N GLN A 47 -13.85 -1.67 -2.60
CA GLN A 47 -15.19 -2.15 -2.23
C GLN A 47 -15.28 -3.68 -2.19
N ARG A 48 -14.35 -4.38 -2.84
CA ARG A 48 -14.27 -5.85 -2.87
C ARG A 48 -13.24 -6.40 -1.89
N HIS A 49 -12.47 -5.54 -1.24
CA HIS A 49 -11.46 -5.95 -0.28
C HIS A 49 -12.15 -6.57 0.95
N PRO A 50 -11.62 -7.66 1.55
CA PRO A 50 -12.22 -8.25 2.76
C PRO A 50 -12.33 -7.27 3.94
N LEU A 51 -11.41 -6.31 4.01
CA LEU A 51 -11.42 -5.19 4.96
C LEU A 51 -12.16 -3.94 4.44
N ALA A 52 -13.02 -4.05 3.44
CA ALA A 52 -13.76 -2.91 2.88
C ALA A 52 -14.46 -2.01 3.92
N PRO A 53 -15.07 -2.53 5.01
CA PRO A 53 -15.74 -1.69 6.01
C PRO A 53 -14.84 -0.65 6.69
N VAL A 54 -13.52 -0.87 6.69
CA VAL A 54 -12.54 -0.02 7.39
C VAL A 54 -11.65 0.77 6.42
N ILE A 55 -11.79 0.57 5.11
CA ILE A 55 -11.07 1.34 4.10
C ILE A 55 -11.80 2.67 3.88
N ARG A 56 -11.19 3.77 4.35
CA ARG A 56 -11.83 5.10 4.36
C ARG A 56 -11.69 5.87 3.05
N PHE A 57 -10.74 5.49 2.19
CA PHE A 57 -10.45 6.17 0.94
C PHE A 57 -10.60 5.21 -0.23
N GLY A 58 -11.56 5.50 -1.11
CA GLY A 58 -11.77 4.80 -2.38
C GLY A 58 -11.19 5.51 -3.60
N ALA A 59 -10.34 6.53 -3.38
CA ALA A 59 -9.77 7.36 -4.45
C ALA A 59 -8.32 7.77 -4.16
N CYS A 60 -7.59 8.03 -5.23
CA CYS A 60 -6.20 8.48 -5.20
C CYS A 60 -6.11 9.87 -4.59
N GLN A 61 -5.28 10.05 -3.56
CA GLN A 61 -5.11 11.35 -2.89
C GLN A 61 -4.26 12.35 -3.70
N ASN A 62 -3.74 11.96 -4.87
CA ASN A 62 -2.94 12.83 -5.73
C ASN A 62 -3.70 13.33 -6.97
N CYS A 63 -4.54 12.50 -7.58
CA CYS A 63 -5.25 12.84 -8.82
C CYS A 63 -6.78 12.65 -8.72
N GLU A 64 -7.27 12.31 -7.52
CA GLU A 64 -8.70 12.11 -7.21
C GLU A 64 -9.38 10.96 -7.98
N SER A 65 -8.64 10.22 -8.82
CA SER A 65 -9.16 9.06 -9.53
C SER A 65 -9.64 7.98 -8.57
N ALA A 66 -10.84 7.43 -8.85
CA ALA A 66 -11.37 6.24 -8.20
C ALA A 66 -10.72 4.94 -8.70
N ASN A 67 -9.89 4.99 -9.74
CA ASN A 67 -9.18 3.83 -10.28
C ASN A 67 -7.97 3.48 -9.41
N VAL A 68 -8.25 3.00 -8.20
CA VAL A 68 -7.26 2.59 -7.20
C VAL A 68 -7.42 1.13 -6.81
N LEU A 69 -6.32 0.52 -6.40
CA LEU A 69 -6.27 -0.83 -5.88
C LEU A 69 -5.61 -0.84 -4.50
N VAL A 70 -6.18 -1.59 -3.56
CA VAL A 70 -5.62 -1.85 -2.24
C VAL A 70 -4.57 -2.94 -2.37
N ILE A 71 -3.29 -2.56 -2.34
CA ILE A 71 -2.16 -3.48 -2.55
C ILE A 71 -1.58 -4.02 -1.24
N ALA A 72 -1.86 -3.33 -0.13
CA ALA A 72 -1.67 -3.89 1.20
C ALA A 72 -2.74 -3.36 2.15
N ALA A 73 -3.17 -4.17 3.11
CA ALA A 73 -4.03 -3.75 4.20
C ALA A 73 -3.78 -4.59 5.44
N GLN A 74 -3.89 -3.97 6.61
CA GLN A 74 -3.69 -4.57 7.91
C GLN A 74 -4.82 -4.14 8.82
N HIS A 75 -5.29 -5.10 9.62
CA HIS A 75 -6.10 -4.85 10.80
C HIS A 75 -5.44 -5.55 11.98
N ASN A 76 -5.18 -4.79 13.05
CA ASN A 76 -4.56 -5.29 14.27
C ASN A 76 -5.24 -4.68 15.49
N VAL A 77 -5.43 -5.49 16.53
CA VAL A 77 -5.90 -5.04 17.84
C VAL A 77 -4.74 -5.19 18.83
N HIS A 78 -4.31 -4.08 19.43
CA HIS A 78 -3.22 -4.11 20.39
C HIS A 78 -3.68 -4.77 21.70
N ARG A 79 -3.15 -5.97 21.98
CA ARG A 79 -3.58 -6.84 23.10
C ARG A 79 -3.70 -6.16 24.47
N MET A 80 -2.87 -5.15 24.74
CA MET A 80 -2.81 -4.51 26.07
C MET A 80 -3.74 -3.32 26.22
N SER A 81 -3.94 -2.53 25.15
CA SER A 81 -4.76 -1.31 25.20
C SER A 81 -6.15 -1.51 24.61
N GLY A 82 -6.34 -2.55 23.79
CA GLY A 82 -7.54 -2.73 22.99
C GLY A 82 -7.60 -1.80 21.77
N ASP A 83 -6.58 -0.96 21.55
CA ASP A 83 -6.57 -0.01 20.44
C ASP A 83 -6.54 -0.76 19.11
N VAL A 84 -7.36 -0.29 18.17
CA VAL A 84 -7.46 -0.90 16.85
C VAL A 84 -6.65 -0.08 15.86
N TYR A 85 -5.71 -0.75 15.19
CA TYR A 85 -4.81 -0.18 14.20
C TYR A 85 -5.19 -0.69 12.82
N TYR A 86 -5.35 0.27 11.91
CA TYR A 86 -5.61 0.03 10.51
C TYR A 86 -4.54 0.70 9.67
N ASP A 87 -3.89 -0.08 8.84
CA ASP A 87 -2.92 0.39 7.86
C ASP A 87 -3.34 -0.12 6.49
N TYR A 88 -3.36 0.73 5.48
CA TYR A 88 -3.49 0.25 4.11
C TYR A 88 -2.75 1.12 3.10
N GLU A 89 -2.51 0.49 1.96
CA GLU A 89 -1.72 1.00 0.86
C GLU A 89 -2.57 0.95 -0.42
N LEU A 90 -2.77 2.10 -1.05
CA LEU A 90 -3.46 2.24 -2.33
C LEU A 90 -2.47 2.51 -3.45
N SER A 91 -2.68 1.86 -4.59
CA SER A 91 -2.01 2.15 -5.86
C SER A 91 -3.02 2.72 -6.85
N CYS A 92 -2.72 3.85 -7.47
CA CYS A 92 -3.57 4.45 -8.50
C CYS A 92 -3.13 4.02 -9.90
N ASN A 93 -4.05 3.45 -10.67
CA ASN A 93 -3.77 2.97 -12.03
C ASN A 93 -3.64 4.11 -13.06
N ASP A 94 -4.16 5.30 -12.75
CA ASP A 94 -4.16 6.43 -13.68
C ASP A 94 -2.89 7.28 -13.56
N CYS A 95 -2.53 7.70 -12.34
CA CYS A 95 -1.34 8.54 -12.11
C CYS A 95 -0.11 7.76 -11.62
N ASN A 96 -0.22 6.44 -11.43
CA ASN A 96 0.84 5.56 -10.89
C ASN A 96 1.42 6.04 -9.54
N ARG A 97 0.65 6.82 -8.79
CA ARG A 97 1.02 7.24 -7.43
C ARG A 97 0.46 6.26 -6.42
N PHE A 98 1.13 6.28 -5.27
CA PHE A 98 0.83 5.45 -4.13
C PHE A 98 0.38 6.33 -2.97
N THR A 99 -0.52 5.80 -2.15
CA THR A 99 -0.95 6.45 -0.91
C THR A 99 -0.93 5.42 0.21
N ARG A 100 -0.24 5.73 1.30
CA ARG A 100 -0.33 4.97 2.55
C ARG A 100 -1.20 5.71 3.53
N VAL A 101 -2.08 4.98 4.19
CA VAL A 101 -3.01 5.49 5.17
C VAL A 101 -2.87 4.65 6.43
N SER A 102 -2.73 5.33 7.56
CA SER A 102 -2.56 4.72 8.88
C SER A 102 -3.46 5.47 9.86
N PHE A 103 -4.28 4.75 10.62
CA PHE A 103 -5.07 5.34 11.69
C PHE A 103 -5.24 4.35 12.85
N ALA A 104 -5.31 4.91 14.06
CA ALA A 104 -5.63 4.20 15.28
C ALA A 104 -6.95 4.74 15.82
N GLY A 105 -7.80 3.86 16.32
CA GLY A 105 -9.06 4.23 16.95
C GLY A 105 -9.37 3.34 18.14
N ASN A 106 -10.09 3.91 19.10
CA ASN A 106 -10.69 3.16 20.19
C ASN A 106 -12.17 3.07 19.84
N ASP A 107 -12.66 1.85 19.63
CA ASP A 107 -14.08 1.58 19.45
C ASP A 107 -14.80 1.59 20.81
#